data_AF-A0A2D0K533-F1
#
_entry.id   AF-A0A2D0K533-F1
#
_cell.length_a   1.000
_cell.length_b   1.000
_cell.length_c   1.000
_cell.angle_alpha   90.00
_cell.angle_beta   90.00
_cell.angle_gamma   90.00
#
_symmetry.space_group_name_H-M   'P 1'
#
loop_
_entity.id
_entity.type
_entity.pdbx_description
1 polymer ?
#
loop_
_entity_poly.entity_id
_entity_poly.type
_entity_poly.pdbx_seq_one_letter_code
_entity_poly.pdbx_strand_id
1 'polypeptide(L)'
;MSIWTAPGIEDAASVFVPLSVEFEKIAGERANIMQASEAIMAKERPDFPCWFLGVVAVDPDFQGKGLSRAVIDPGLERAEREGFPVFLETSDEKNVRIYERLGFEVTAEYPLPFNGPMMYAMLRQ
;
A
#
# COMPACT_ATOMS: atom_id res chain seq x y z
N MET A 1 -9.09 9.44 5.16
CA MET A 1 -8.12 8.90 6.13
C MET A 1 -6.95 8.26 5.41
N SER A 2 -5.81 8.14 6.09
CA SER A 2 -4.64 7.39 5.62
C SER A 2 -4.09 6.50 6.74
N ILE A 3 -3.62 5.29 6.41
CA ILE A 3 -2.97 4.36 7.35
C ILE A 3 -1.53 4.13 6.89
N TRP A 4 -0.61 4.23 7.84
CA TRP A 4 0.84 4.19 7.61
C TRP A 4 1.50 3.14 8.51
N THR A 5 2.50 2.46 7.97
CA THR A 5 3.43 1.63 8.75
C THR A 5 4.80 2.31 8.76
N ALA A 6 5.38 2.47 9.95
CA ALA A 6 6.69 3.09 10.12
C ALA A 6 7.84 2.11 9.80
N PRO A 7 9.01 2.61 9.39
CA PRO A 7 10.21 1.79 9.20
C PRO A 7 10.62 1.12 10.53
N GLY A 8 11.16 -0.09 10.45
CA GLY A 8 11.60 -0.84 11.62
C GLY A 8 10.48 -1.59 12.36
N ILE A 9 9.23 -1.55 11.87
CA ILE A 9 8.25 -2.58 12.23
C ILE A 9 8.57 -3.82 11.39
N GLU A 10 9.52 -4.63 11.90
CA GLU A 10 10.06 -5.82 11.23
C GLU A 10 8.99 -6.88 10.92
N ASP A 11 7.90 -6.89 11.68
CA ASP A 11 6.78 -7.82 11.47
C ASP A 11 5.43 -7.13 11.69
N ALA A 12 5.07 -6.19 10.80
CA ALA A 12 3.74 -5.58 10.81
C ALA A 12 2.64 -6.65 10.60
N ALA A 13 2.97 -7.74 9.92
CA ALA A 13 2.11 -8.90 9.74
C ALA A 13 1.81 -9.62 11.07
N SER A 14 2.73 -9.63 12.05
CA SER A 14 2.52 -10.25 13.37
C SER A 14 1.31 -9.69 14.11
N VAL A 15 0.99 -8.40 13.92
CA VAL A 15 -0.20 -7.77 14.51
C VAL A 15 -1.48 -8.45 14.02
N PHE A 16 -1.45 -8.99 12.80
CA PHE A 16 -2.57 -9.67 12.16
C PHE A 16 -2.54 -11.19 12.35
N VAL A 17 -1.44 -11.77 12.86
CA VAL A 17 -1.34 -13.22 13.11
C VAL A 17 -2.45 -13.73 14.05
N PRO A 18 -2.76 -13.08 15.19
CA PRO A 18 -3.89 -13.51 16.03
C PRO A 18 -5.25 -13.42 15.34
N LEU A 19 -5.37 -12.61 14.29
CA LEU A 19 -6.59 -12.41 13.51
C LEU A 19 -6.66 -13.31 12.26
N SER A 20 -5.60 -14.05 11.93
CA SER A 20 -5.47 -14.83 10.70
C SER A 20 -6.62 -15.82 10.48
N VAL A 21 -7.02 -16.56 11.52
CA VAL A 21 -8.16 -17.50 11.46
C VAL A 21 -9.47 -16.77 11.16
N GLU A 22 -9.67 -15.58 11.71
CA GLU A 22 -10.89 -14.81 11.46
C GLU A 22 -10.88 -14.19 10.06
N PHE A 23 -9.72 -13.72 9.59
CA PHE A 23 -9.57 -13.28 8.20
C PHE A 23 -9.80 -14.40 7.19
N GLU A 24 -9.34 -15.62 7.48
CA GLU A 24 -9.62 -16.78 6.63
C GLU A 24 -11.12 -17.07 6.54
N LYS A 25 -11.84 -17.02 7.68
CA LYS A 25 -13.31 -17.17 7.68
C LYS A 25 -14.00 -16.05 6.91
N ILE A 26 -13.56 -14.80 7.10
CA ILE A 26 -14.12 -13.63 6.40
C ILE A 26 -13.86 -13.73 4.89
N ALA A 27 -12.68 -14.17 4.49
CA ALA A 27 -12.29 -14.34 3.10
C ALA A 27 -13.01 -15.52 2.44
N GLY A 28 -13.34 -16.57 3.20
CA GLY A 28 -14.01 -17.77 2.72
C GLY A 28 -13.25 -18.40 1.56
N GLU A 29 -13.96 -18.68 0.46
CA GLU A 29 -13.37 -19.25 -0.76
C GLU A 29 -12.28 -18.38 -1.41
N ARG A 30 -12.13 -17.11 -1.00
CA ARG A 30 -11.11 -16.20 -1.52
C ARG A 30 -9.80 -16.24 -0.72
N ALA A 31 -9.73 -16.98 0.38
CA ALA A 31 -8.53 -17.03 1.23
C ALA A 31 -7.28 -17.47 0.45
N ASN A 32 -7.42 -18.46 -0.43
CA ASN A 32 -6.33 -18.93 -1.31
C ASN A 32 -5.88 -17.85 -2.31
N ILE A 33 -6.82 -17.09 -2.89
CA ILE A 33 -6.54 -16.00 -3.82
C ILE A 33 -5.81 -14.87 -3.09
N MET A 34 -6.26 -14.51 -1.88
CA MET A 34 -5.62 -13.50 -1.05
C MET A 34 -4.19 -13.90 -0.68
N GLN A 35 -3.98 -15.15 -0.24
CA GLN A 35 -2.66 -15.64 0.12
C GLN A 35 -1.70 -15.68 -1.08
N ALA A 36 -2.17 -16.16 -2.24
CA ALA A 36 -1.37 -16.19 -3.45
C ALA A 36 -1.03 -14.78 -3.97
N SER A 37 -1.96 -13.83 -3.82
CA SER A 37 -1.76 -12.43 -4.19
C SER A 37 -0.72 -11.76 -3.28
N GLU A 38 -0.85 -11.93 -1.97
CA GLU A 38 0.10 -11.40 -0.99
C GLU A 38 1.52 -11.96 -1.21
N ALA A 39 1.66 -13.24 -1.54
CA ALA A 39 2.95 -13.87 -1.84
C ALA A 39 3.63 -13.32 -3.11
N ILE A 40 2.85 -12.77 -4.05
CA ILE A 40 3.39 -12.09 -5.23
C ILE A 40 3.76 -10.65 -4.87
N MET A 41 2.85 -9.91 -4.22
CA MET A 41 3.09 -8.52 -3.79
C MET A 41 4.31 -8.40 -2.88
N ALA A 42 4.47 -9.32 -1.92
CA ALA A 42 5.59 -9.32 -0.98
C ALA A 42 6.98 -9.37 -1.65
N LYS A 43 7.08 -9.86 -2.89
CA LYS A 43 8.36 -9.91 -3.63
C LYS A 43 8.80 -8.55 -4.18
N GLU A 44 7.84 -7.67 -4.38
CA GLU A 44 8.04 -6.35 -4.99
C GLU A 44 8.17 -5.25 -3.93
N ARG A 45 7.93 -5.59 -2.66
CA ARG A 45 8.16 -4.69 -1.53
C ARG A 45 9.67 -4.52 -1.30
N PRO A 46 10.12 -3.30 -0.95
CA PRO A 46 11.52 -3.04 -0.61
C PRO A 46 12.05 -3.95 0.50
N ASP A 47 13.30 -4.38 0.37
CA ASP A 47 14.05 -5.12 1.39
C ASP A 47 14.80 -4.21 2.37
N PHE A 48 14.68 -2.89 2.20
CA PHE A 48 15.23 -1.85 3.07
C PHE A 48 14.12 -1.13 3.86
N PRO A 49 14.46 -0.51 5.02
CA PRO A 49 13.49 0.23 5.81
C PRO A 49 12.86 1.40 5.05
N CYS A 50 11.54 1.42 4.98
CA CYS A 50 10.75 2.50 4.39
C CYS A 50 9.45 2.70 5.18
N TRP A 51 8.83 3.87 5.02
CA TRP A 51 7.43 4.07 5.41
C TRP A 51 6.51 3.40 4.38
N PHE A 52 5.50 2.66 4.83
CA PHE A 52 4.50 2.08 3.93
C PHE A 52 3.17 2.85 4.02
N LEU A 53 2.71 3.42 2.91
CA LEU A 53 1.37 3.99 2.79
C LEU A 53 0.39 2.89 2.38
N GLY A 54 -0.30 2.32 3.37
CA GLY A 54 -1.13 1.12 3.16
C GLY A 54 -2.55 1.42 2.65
N VAL A 55 -3.28 2.33 3.33
CA VAL A 55 -4.66 2.67 2.96
C VAL A 55 -4.80 4.16 2.81
N VAL A 56 -5.42 4.60 1.71
CA VAL A 56 -5.92 5.96 1.52
C VAL A 56 -7.39 5.86 1.15
N ALA A 57 -8.24 6.56 1.89
CA ALA A 57 -9.68 6.57 1.63
C ALA A 57 -10.24 7.99 1.77
N VAL A 58 -11.04 8.39 0.79
CA VAL A 58 -11.85 9.61 0.81
C VAL A 58 -13.29 9.20 0.55
N ASP A 59 -14.20 9.74 1.35
CA ASP A 59 -15.64 9.56 1.17
C ASP A 59 -16.05 9.91 -0.27
N PRO A 60 -16.82 9.06 -0.98
CA PRO A 60 -17.22 9.29 -2.37
C PRO A 60 -17.79 10.68 -2.65
N ASP A 61 -18.60 11.24 -1.74
CA ASP A 61 -19.25 12.55 -1.91
C ASP A 61 -18.25 13.72 -1.83
N PHE A 62 -17.01 13.44 -1.40
CA PHE A 62 -15.95 14.42 -1.19
C PHE A 62 -14.71 14.18 -2.07
N GLN A 63 -14.78 13.23 -3.00
CA GLN A 63 -13.69 12.98 -3.96
C GLN A 63 -13.49 14.15 -4.93
N GLY A 64 -12.30 14.22 -5.55
CA GLY A 64 -11.95 15.28 -6.50
C GLY A 64 -11.64 16.65 -5.88
N LYS A 65 -11.72 16.79 -4.55
CA LYS A 65 -11.50 18.05 -3.82
C LYS A 65 -10.09 18.21 -3.23
N GLY A 66 -9.13 17.37 -3.63
CA GLY A 66 -7.76 17.39 -3.11
C GLY A 66 -7.58 16.81 -1.70
N LEU A 67 -8.61 16.18 -1.12
CA LEU A 67 -8.56 15.66 0.26
C LEU A 67 -7.58 14.51 0.48
N SER A 68 -7.30 13.69 -0.55
CA SER A 68 -6.29 12.63 -0.44
C SER A 68 -4.92 13.23 -0.09
N ARG A 69 -4.57 14.37 -0.69
CA ARG A 69 -3.30 15.05 -0.41
C ARG A 69 -3.24 15.56 1.03
N ALA A 70 -4.33 16.12 1.54
CA ALA A 70 -4.40 16.62 2.91
C ALA A 70 -4.16 15.53 3.98
N VAL A 71 -4.48 14.26 3.70
CA VAL A 71 -4.19 13.14 4.61
C VAL A 71 -2.85 12.45 4.32
N ILE A 72 -2.32 12.57 3.11
CA ILE A 72 -1.02 11.97 2.73
C ILE A 72 0.15 12.86 3.15
N ASP A 73 0.07 14.17 2.90
CA ASP A 73 1.17 15.12 3.10
C ASP A 73 1.81 15.04 4.50
N PRO A 74 1.06 14.96 5.62
CA PRO A 74 1.69 14.86 6.94
C PRO A 74 2.56 13.63 7.14
N GLY A 75 2.20 12.50 6.50
CA GLY A 75 3.00 11.27 6.53
C GLY A 75 4.27 11.40 5.68
N LEU A 76 4.17 12.03 4.50
CA LEU A 76 5.34 12.32 3.66
C LEU A 76 6.32 13.28 4.34
N GLU A 77 5.81 14.35 4.95
CA GLU A 77 6.62 15.30 5.72
C GLU A 77 7.35 14.63 6.88
N ARG A 78 6.72 13.64 7.52
CA ARG A 78 7.34 12.87 8.59
C ARG A 78 8.44 11.97 8.06
N ALA A 79 8.18 11.22 6.99
CA ALA A 79 9.15 10.34 6.36
C ALA A 79 10.39 11.11 5.88
N GLU A 80 10.19 12.28 5.25
CA GLU A 80 11.26 13.16 4.79
C GLU A 80 12.12 13.69 5.96
N ARG A 81 11.49 14.10 7.06
CA ARG A 81 12.20 14.55 8.27
C ARG A 81 13.04 13.44 8.91
N GLU A 82 12.58 12.20 8.84
CA GLU A 82 13.30 11.05 9.37
C GLU A 82 14.31 10.45 8.38
N GLY A 83 14.31 10.92 7.12
CA GLY A 83 15.24 10.45 6.09
C GLY A 83 14.94 9.04 5.59
N PHE A 84 13.67 8.62 5.62
CA PHE A 84 13.24 7.32 5.10
C PHE A 84 12.42 7.47 3.81
N PRO A 85 12.64 6.59 2.83
CA PRO A 85 11.80 6.54 1.64
C PRO A 85 10.38 6.07 1.99
N VAL A 86 9.45 6.28 1.05
CA VAL A 86 8.04 5.89 1.18
C VAL A 86 7.65 4.94 0.07
N PHE A 87 7.06 3.80 0.43
CA PHE A 87 6.57 2.78 -0.47
C PHE A 87 5.03 2.69 -0.45
N LEU A 88 4.43 2.40 -1.60
CA LEU A 88 3.01 2.07 -1.72
C LEU A 88 2.75 1.10 -2.86
N GLU A 89 1.57 0.48 -2.84
CA GLU A 89 1.07 -0.38 -3.92
C GLU A 89 -0.35 0.05 -4.31
N THR A 90 -0.67 0.00 -5.61
CA THR A 90 -2.03 0.28 -6.09
C THR A 90 -2.40 -0.57 -7.29
N SER A 91 -3.70 -0.87 -7.43
CA SER A 91 -4.25 -1.62 -8.58
C SER A 91 -5.03 -0.74 -9.56
N ASP A 92 -5.13 0.57 -9.30
CA ASP A 92 -5.82 1.52 -10.18
C ASP A 92 -4.78 2.41 -10.87
N GLU A 93 -4.68 2.28 -12.20
CA GLU A 93 -3.80 3.09 -13.04
C GLU A 93 -4.04 4.60 -12.87
N LYS A 94 -5.27 5.02 -12.53
CA LYS A 94 -5.58 6.43 -12.26
C LYS A 94 -4.86 6.94 -11.03
N ASN A 95 -4.62 6.08 -10.04
CA ASN A 95 -3.90 6.44 -8.83
C ASN A 95 -2.40 6.58 -9.09
N VAL A 96 -1.82 5.86 -10.05
CA VAL A 96 -0.40 5.99 -10.44
C VAL A 96 -0.08 7.46 -10.75
N ARG A 97 -0.87 8.10 -11.62
CA ARG A 97 -0.70 9.52 -11.96
C ARG A 97 -0.91 10.48 -10.80
N ILE A 98 -1.64 10.08 -9.76
CA ILE A 98 -1.81 10.89 -8.54
C ILE A 98 -0.55 10.79 -7.70
N TYR A 99 -0.01 9.58 -7.52
CA TYR A 99 1.19 9.34 -6.73
C TYR A 99 2.46 9.86 -7.42
N GLU A 100 2.56 9.80 -8.76
CA GLU A 100 3.64 10.45 -9.52
C GLU A 100 3.72 11.96 -9.23
N ARG A 101 2.57 12.64 -9.14
CA ARG A 101 2.51 14.06 -8.76
C ARG A 101 2.91 14.33 -7.30
N LEU A 102 2.94 13.29 -6.47
CA LEU A 102 3.45 13.34 -5.08
C LEU A 102 4.92 12.93 -4.98
N GLY A 103 5.59 12.67 -6.11
CA GLY A 103 7.01 12.33 -6.18
C GLY A 103 7.31 10.84 -6.09
N PHE A 104 6.31 9.97 -6.23
CA PHE A 104 6.53 8.53 -6.34
C PHE A 104 6.89 8.14 -7.78
N GLU A 105 7.73 7.12 -7.92
CA GLU A 105 8.09 6.51 -9.19
C GLU A 105 7.65 5.05 -9.19
N VAL A 106 7.16 4.55 -10.33
CA VAL A 106 6.82 3.12 -10.49
C VAL A 106 8.12 2.31 -10.49
N THR A 107 8.23 1.34 -9.57
CA THR A 107 9.38 0.44 -9.47
C THR A 107 9.09 -0.94 -10.03
N ALA A 108 7.83 -1.38 -10.02
CA ALA A 108 7.40 -2.63 -10.64
C ALA A 108 5.93 -2.58 -11.09
N GLU A 109 5.64 -3.32 -12.15
CA GLU A 109 4.28 -3.57 -12.67
C GLU A 109 4.10 -5.08 -12.85
N TYR A 110 3.09 -5.67 -12.23
CA TYR A 110 2.92 -7.12 -12.23
C TYR A 110 1.45 -7.54 -12.06
N PRO A 111 1.00 -8.61 -12.74
CA PRO A 111 -0.35 -9.12 -12.60
C PRO A 111 -0.50 -9.99 -11.34
N LEU A 112 -1.64 -9.89 -10.69
CA LEU A 112 -2.04 -10.83 -9.65
C LEU A 112 -2.56 -12.16 -10.24
N PRO A 113 -2.49 -13.27 -9.49
CA PRO A 113 -2.89 -14.58 -9.97
C PRO A 113 -4.40 -14.64 -10.21
N PHE A 114 -4.87 -15.70 -10.86
CA PHE A 114 -6.30 -15.94 -11.12
C PHE A 114 -6.99 -14.82 -11.92
N ASN A 115 -6.28 -14.24 -12.89
CA ASN A 115 -6.75 -13.09 -13.67
C ASN A 115 -7.12 -11.89 -12.78
N GLY A 116 -6.32 -11.69 -11.72
CA GLY A 116 -6.41 -10.53 -10.84
C GLY A 116 -5.94 -9.24 -11.53
N PRO A 117 -6.05 -8.09 -10.83
CA PRO A 117 -5.67 -6.80 -11.40
C PRO A 117 -4.17 -6.70 -11.64
N MET A 118 -3.78 -5.75 -12.49
CA MET A 118 -2.41 -5.25 -12.54
C MET A 118 -2.13 -4.48 -11.25
N MET A 119 -0.95 -4.68 -10.68
CA MET A 119 -0.44 -3.95 -9.54
C MET A 119 0.72 -3.05 -9.97
N TYR A 120 0.79 -1.90 -9.33
CA TYR A 120 1.87 -0.92 -9.47
C TYR A 120 2.50 -0.75 -8.09
N ALA A 121 3.75 -1.17 -7.96
CA ALA A 121 4.59 -0.86 -6.80
C ALA A 121 5.28 0.48 -7.07
N MET A 122 5.22 1.40 -6.10
CA MET A 122 5.75 2.74 -6.27
C MET A 122 6.57 3.19 -5.07
N LEU A 123 7.67 3.90 -5.33
CA LEU A 123 8.62 4.36 -4.32
C LEU A 123 8.88 5.86 -4.47
N ARG A 124 8.91 6.58 -3.35
CA ARG A 124 9.39 7.96 -3.23
C ARG A 124 10.64 7.98 -2.35
N GLN A 125 11.65 8.73 -2.78
CA GLN A 125 12.88 8.95 -2.01
C GLN A 125 12.67 9.95 -0.87
#